data_AF-A0A5N0DL54-F1
#
_entry.id   AF-A0A5N0DL54-F1
#
_cell.length_a   1.000
_cell.length_b   1.000
_cell.length_c   1.000
_cell.angle_alpha   90.00
_cell.angle_beta   90.00
_cell.angle_gamma   90.00
#
_symmetry.space_group_name_H-M   'P 1'
#
loop_
_entity.id
_entity.type
_entity.pdbx_description
1 polymer ?
#
loop_
_entity_poly.entity_id
_entity_poly.type
_entity_poly.pdbx_seq_one_letter_code
_entity_poly.pdbx_strand_id
1 'polypeptide(L)'
;MPEEAQEAIERAEQIVQEAANLAWQQVVGAFGPNLPPFLLGIFAHTVYEELMNSAFGPLFASEFPNFRLGIEESFMPNGTDADYRGQPGSFRPDTVLQMLFEDLAQNWRVIQVWDLKTGNATIDKAWADIARGAFDITYSWIKNLRPD
;
A
#
# COMPACT_ATOMS: atom_id res chain seq x y z
N MET A 1 -5.76 20.41 3.58
CA MET A 1 -4.59 19.74 3.00
C MET A 1 -3.98 20.68 1.97
N PRO A 2 -2.65 20.83 1.90
CA PRO A 2 -2.00 21.59 0.83
C PRO A 2 -2.34 21.00 -0.56
N GLU A 3 -2.32 21.82 -1.60
CA GLU A 3 -2.64 21.42 -2.98
C GLU A 3 -1.73 20.30 -3.49
N GLU A 4 -0.42 20.41 -3.25
CA GLU A 4 0.58 19.38 -3.59
C GLU A 4 0.26 18.02 -2.97
N ALA A 5 -0.25 17.99 -1.73
CA ALA A 5 -0.58 16.74 -1.06
C ALA A 5 -1.81 16.06 -1.68
N GLN A 6 -2.78 16.84 -2.17
CA GLN A 6 -3.93 16.30 -2.88
C GLN A 6 -3.49 15.69 -4.23
N GLU A 7 -2.63 16.40 -4.97
CA GLU A 7 -2.06 15.91 -6.23
C GLU A 7 -1.24 14.62 -6.03
N ALA A 8 -0.39 14.59 -4.99
CA ALA A 8 0.39 13.42 -4.62
C ALA A 8 -0.49 12.20 -4.30
N ILE A 9 -1.61 12.39 -3.57
CA ILE A 9 -2.55 11.31 -3.25
C ILE A 9 -3.19 10.76 -4.53
N GLU A 10 -3.69 11.63 -5.39
CA GLU A 10 -4.36 11.22 -6.63
C GLU A 10 -3.40 10.48 -7.55
N ARG A 11 -2.17 10.99 -7.67
CA ARG A 11 -1.12 10.37 -8.49
C ARG A 11 -0.65 9.04 -7.90
N ALA A 12 -0.44 8.97 -6.58
CA ALA A 12 -0.12 7.72 -5.89
C ALA A 12 -1.20 6.67 -6.11
N GLU A 13 -2.47 7.04 -5.98
CA GLU A 13 -3.60 6.13 -6.17
C GLU A 13 -3.66 5.57 -7.59
N GLN A 14 -3.42 6.42 -8.61
CA GLN A 14 -3.33 5.97 -10.00
C GLN A 14 -2.19 4.96 -10.20
N ILE A 15 -1.00 5.27 -9.69
CA ILE A 15 0.18 4.39 -9.79
C ILE A 15 -0.07 3.06 -9.09
N VAL A 16 -0.61 3.10 -7.86
CA VAL A 16 -0.93 1.93 -7.06
C VAL A 16 -1.97 1.04 -7.79
N GLN A 17 -2.99 1.64 -8.40
CA GLN A 17 -3.98 0.91 -9.21
C GLN A 17 -3.38 0.33 -10.49
N GLU A 18 -2.55 1.07 -11.20
CA GLU A 18 -1.88 0.59 -12.42
C GLU A 18 -0.97 -0.60 -12.11
N ALA A 19 -0.16 -0.51 -11.06
CA ALA A 19 0.70 -1.60 -10.61
C ALA A 19 -0.10 -2.85 -10.23
N ALA A 20 -1.24 -2.69 -9.53
CA ALA A 20 -2.12 -3.80 -9.18
C ALA A 20 -2.73 -4.48 -10.42
N ASN A 21 -3.23 -3.69 -11.37
CA ASN A 21 -3.79 -4.18 -12.63
C ASN A 21 -2.73 -4.96 -13.42
N LEU A 22 -1.53 -4.41 -13.56
CA LEU A 22 -0.42 -5.06 -14.27
C LEU A 22 0.01 -6.37 -13.58
N ALA A 23 0.14 -6.36 -12.25
CA ALA A 23 0.51 -7.55 -11.49
C ALA A 23 -0.52 -8.67 -11.68
N TRP A 24 -1.81 -8.34 -11.59
CA TRP A 24 -2.90 -9.28 -11.80
C TRP A 24 -2.90 -9.86 -13.22
N GLN A 25 -2.80 -9.01 -14.24
CA GLN A 25 -2.75 -9.42 -15.63
C GLN A 25 -1.56 -10.33 -15.94
N GLN A 26 -0.38 -10.04 -15.39
CA GLN A 26 0.80 -10.89 -15.56
C GLN A 26 0.59 -12.28 -14.96
N VAL A 27 0.06 -12.36 -13.74
CA VAL A 27 -0.17 -13.65 -13.06
C VAL A 27 -1.26 -14.46 -13.75
N VAL A 28 -2.40 -13.83 -14.07
CA VAL A 28 -3.49 -14.51 -14.80
C VAL A 28 -3.06 -14.89 -16.21
N GLY A 29 -2.29 -14.05 -16.90
CA GLY A 29 -1.78 -14.34 -18.23
C GLY A 29 -0.77 -15.49 -18.24
N ALA A 30 0.10 -15.58 -17.22
CA ALA A 30 1.11 -16.63 -17.12
C ALA A 30 0.55 -17.98 -16.67
N PHE A 31 -0.38 -17.99 -15.71
CA PHE A 31 -0.86 -19.22 -15.08
C PHE A 31 -2.29 -19.62 -15.48
N GLY A 32 -3.09 -18.69 -16.00
CA GLY A 32 -4.51 -18.90 -16.29
C GLY A 32 -5.32 -19.23 -15.03
N PRO A 33 -6.53 -19.82 -15.18
CA PRO A 33 -7.33 -20.29 -14.06
C PRO A 33 -6.80 -21.59 -13.43
N ASN A 34 -5.58 -22.03 -13.78
CA ASN A 34 -5.04 -23.33 -13.40
C ASN A 34 -4.52 -23.39 -11.97
N LEU A 35 -4.37 -22.23 -11.31
CA LEU A 35 -3.99 -22.15 -9.92
C LEU A 35 -5.21 -21.89 -9.03
N PRO A 36 -5.25 -22.49 -7.82
CA PRO A 36 -6.17 -22.08 -6.78
C PRO A 36 -6.17 -20.55 -6.57
N PRO A 37 -7.33 -19.91 -6.33
CA PRO A 37 -7.44 -18.45 -6.19
C PRO A 37 -6.49 -17.84 -5.15
N PHE A 38 -6.19 -18.56 -4.06
CA PHE A 38 -5.26 -18.08 -3.04
C PHE A 38 -3.81 -18.01 -3.55
N LEU A 39 -3.39 -18.91 -4.45
CA LEU A 39 -2.05 -18.87 -5.07
C LEU A 39 -1.96 -17.73 -6.09
N LEU A 40 -3.04 -17.50 -6.86
CA LEU A 40 -3.11 -16.33 -7.74
C LEU A 40 -2.97 -15.03 -6.94
N GLY A 41 -3.64 -14.96 -5.78
CA GLY A 41 -3.48 -13.84 -4.84
C GLY A 41 -2.03 -13.65 -4.39
N ILE A 42 -1.40 -14.70 -3.86
CA ILE A 42 0.01 -14.63 -3.40
C ILE A 42 0.95 -14.15 -4.52
N PHE A 43 0.81 -14.69 -5.73
CA PHE A 43 1.65 -14.28 -6.85
C PHE A 43 1.35 -12.86 -7.31
N ALA A 44 0.10 -12.42 -7.29
CA ALA A 44 -0.25 -11.04 -7.63
C ALA A 44 0.37 -10.04 -6.64
N HIS A 45 0.30 -10.30 -5.33
CA HIS A 45 0.99 -9.46 -4.33
C HIS A 45 2.51 -9.47 -4.52
N THR A 46 3.10 -10.63 -4.86
CA THR A 46 4.55 -10.72 -5.10
C THR A 46 4.98 -9.88 -6.31
N VAL A 47 4.26 -9.98 -7.43
CA VAL A 47 4.55 -9.18 -8.64
C VAL A 47 4.28 -7.69 -8.37
N TYR A 48 3.22 -7.38 -7.63
CA TYR A 48 2.90 -6.02 -7.21
C TYR A 48 4.04 -5.39 -6.39
N GLU A 49 4.52 -6.09 -5.36
CA GLU A 49 5.65 -5.66 -4.52
C GLU A 49 6.90 -5.37 -5.38
N GLU A 50 7.21 -6.25 -6.34
CA GLU A 50 8.35 -6.05 -7.24
C GLU A 50 8.17 -4.84 -8.17
N LEU A 51 7.00 -4.66 -8.78
CA LEU A 51 6.71 -3.52 -9.65
C LEU A 51 6.79 -2.19 -8.89
N MET A 52 6.25 -2.16 -7.68
CA MET A 52 6.28 -0.99 -6.82
C MET A 52 7.70 -0.63 -6.39
N ASN A 53 8.51 -1.61 -5.97
CA ASN A 53 9.88 -1.34 -5.52
C ASN A 53 10.84 -1.00 -6.67
N SER A 54 10.69 -1.64 -7.84
CA SER A 54 11.66 -1.51 -8.95
C SER A 54 11.37 -0.36 -9.90
N ALA A 55 10.10 0.04 -10.06
CA ALA A 55 9.70 0.99 -11.09
C ALA A 55 8.82 2.12 -10.55
N PHE A 56 7.67 1.79 -9.97
CA PHE A 56 6.63 2.78 -9.67
C PHE A 56 6.94 3.66 -8.45
N GLY A 57 7.47 3.07 -7.38
CA GLY A 57 7.91 3.80 -6.19
C GLY A 57 9.02 4.81 -6.49
N PRO A 58 10.11 4.41 -7.18
CA PRO A 58 11.16 5.34 -7.63
C PRO A 58 10.63 6.45 -8.55
N LEU A 59 9.73 6.13 -9.49
CA LEU A 59 9.09 7.13 -10.35
C LEU A 59 8.31 8.15 -9.51
N PHE A 60 7.44 7.68 -8.62
CA PHE A 60 6.65 8.55 -7.76
C PHE A 60 7.52 9.45 -6.87
N ALA A 61 8.56 8.90 -6.23
CA ALA A 61 9.48 9.69 -5.41
C ALA A 61 10.24 10.76 -6.21
N SER A 62 10.48 10.54 -7.50
CA SER A 62 11.07 11.54 -8.39
C SER A 62 10.10 12.67 -8.77
N GLU A 63 8.79 12.38 -8.83
CA GLU A 63 7.73 13.35 -9.10
C GLU A 63 7.36 14.14 -7.83
N PHE A 64 7.37 13.50 -6.65
CA PHE A 64 6.95 14.07 -5.36
C PHE A 64 8.01 13.87 -4.26
N PRO A 65 9.08 14.69 -4.18
CA PRO A 65 10.21 14.47 -3.27
C PRO A 65 9.87 14.52 -1.77
N ASN A 66 8.77 15.20 -1.41
CA ASN A 66 8.26 15.28 -0.04
C ASN A 66 7.33 14.11 0.32
N PHE A 67 7.17 13.16 -0.60
CA PHE A 67 6.29 12.01 -0.45
C PHE A 67 7.07 10.74 -0.79
N ARG A 68 6.63 9.63 -0.23
CA ARG A 68 7.13 8.31 -0.61
C ARG A 68 6.06 7.25 -0.43
N LEU A 69 6.22 6.14 -1.15
CA LEU A 69 5.37 4.97 -1.00
C LEU A 69 6.12 3.93 -0.16
N GLY A 70 5.56 3.58 0.99
CA GLY A 70 6.00 2.43 1.78
C GLY A 70 5.30 1.18 1.27
N ILE A 71 6.06 0.17 0.84
CA ILE A 71 5.54 -1.05 0.20
C ILE A 71 5.74 -2.22 1.14
N GLU A 72 4.65 -2.92 1.48
CA GLU A 72 4.69 -4.12 2.34
C GLU A 72 5.41 -3.88 3.69
N GLU A 73 5.41 -2.63 4.17
CA GLU A 73 5.99 -2.21 5.44
C GLU A 73 5.12 -2.71 6.60
N SER A 74 5.77 -3.24 7.64
CA SER A 74 5.08 -3.73 8.84
C SER A 74 5.10 -2.66 9.92
N PHE A 75 3.92 -2.38 10.48
CA PHE A 75 3.72 -1.37 11.50
C PHE A 75 3.18 -1.99 12.78
N MET A 76 3.66 -1.51 13.91
CA MET A 76 3.08 -1.79 15.21
C MET A 76 1.78 -1.00 15.39
N PRO A 77 0.82 -1.46 16.22
CA PRO A 77 -0.48 -0.78 16.40
C PRO A 77 -0.41 0.66 16.93
N ASN A 78 0.75 1.09 17.42
CA ASN A 78 1.05 2.46 17.84
C ASN A 78 1.60 3.34 16.70
N GLY A 79 1.67 2.84 15.46
CA GLY A 79 2.14 3.56 14.28
C GLY A 79 3.64 3.54 14.03
N THR A 80 4.44 2.90 14.91
CA THR A 80 5.88 2.77 14.68
C THR A 80 6.20 1.62 13.74
N ASP A 81 7.34 1.70 13.06
CA ASP A 81 7.85 0.57 12.27
C ASP A 81 8.05 -0.66 13.16
N ALA A 82 7.76 -1.83 12.61
CA ALA A 82 8.14 -3.10 13.21
C ALA A 82 9.65 -3.34 12.99
N ASP A 83 10.28 -4.08 13.90
CA ASP A 83 11.70 -4.43 13.83
C ASP A 83 12.01 -5.32 12.61
N TYR A 84 11.02 -6.11 12.16
CA TYR A 84 11.11 -6.97 10.98
C TYR A 84 9.74 -7.23 10.35
N ARG A 85 9.75 -7.62 9.08
CA ARG A 85 8.54 -7.94 8.30
C ARG A 85 7.74 -9.07 8.96
N GLY A 86 6.45 -8.82 9.20
CA GLY A 86 5.55 -9.81 9.79
C GLY A 86 5.81 -10.08 11.28
N GLN A 87 6.42 -9.15 12.01
CA GLN A 87 6.56 -9.23 13.47
C GLN A 87 5.22 -9.55 14.14
N PRO A 88 5.16 -10.47 15.13
CA PRO A 88 3.92 -10.77 15.84
C PRO A 88 3.27 -9.52 16.43
N GLY A 89 1.98 -9.33 16.16
CA GLY A 89 1.22 -8.16 16.61
C GLY A 89 1.36 -6.93 15.71
N SER A 90 2.21 -6.97 14.69
CA SER A 90 2.22 -5.98 13.62
C SER A 90 1.07 -6.20 12.63
N PHE A 91 0.75 -5.16 11.87
CA PHE A 91 -0.09 -5.25 10.68
C PHE A 91 0.71 -4.72 9.48
N ARG A 92 0.35 -5.16 8.28
CA ARG A 92 1.12 -4.90 7.07
C ARG A 92 0.18 -4.55 5.92
N PRO A 93 -0.01 -3.26 5.63
CA PRO A 93 -0.66 -2.84 4.41
C PRO A 93 0.20 -3.17 3.19
N ASP A 94 -0.42 -3.38 2.04
CA ASP A 94 0.33 -3.58 0.79
C ASP A 94 1.04 -2.29 0.37
N THR A 95 0.41 -1.12 0.54
CA THR A 95 1.06 0.18 0.29
C THR A 95 0.53 1.29 1.19
N VAL A 96 1.44 2.16 1.62
CA VAL A 96 1.13 3.41 2.33
C VAL A 96 1.76 4.60 1.61
N LEU A 97 1.06 5.73 1.57
CA LEU A 97 1.65 7.02 1.20
C LEU A 97 2.10 7.73 2.46
N GLN A 98 3.37 8.08 2.50
CA GLN A 98 3.99 8.82 3.57
C GLN A 98 4.37 10.21 3.08
N MET A 99 4.13 11.23 3.90
CA MET A 99 4.52 12.62 3.65
C MET A 99 5.60 13.04 4.66
N LEU A 100 6.58 13.81 4.18
CA LEU A 100 7.64 14.38 4.98
C LEU A 100 7.09 15.58 5.80
N PHE A 101 7.35 15.58 7.11
CA PHE A 101 7.07 16.68 8.02
C PHE A 101 8.40 17.12 8.64
N GLU A 102 8.88 18.30 8.25
CA GLU A 102 10.22 18.82 8.62
C GLU A 102 10.38 19.07 10.14
N ASP A 103 9.29 19.13 10.89
CA ASP A 103 9.27 19.53 12.31
C ASP A 103 9.28 18.36 13.33
N LEU A 104 9.43 17.09 12.92
CA LEU A 104 9.27 15.92 13.81
C LEU A 104 10.47 14.94 13.81
N ALA A 105 10.87 14.44 14.99
CA ALA A 105 11.97 13.47 15.13
C ALA A 105 11.80 12.17 14.31
N GLN A 106 10.57 11.82 13.92
CA GLN A 106 10.25 10.88 12.85
C GLN A 106 9.55 11.68 11.74
N ASN A 107 10.30 11.99 10.68
CA ASN A 107 9.86 12.96 9.68
C ASN A 107 8.81 12.42 8.69
N TRP A 108 8.38 11.16 8.76
CA TRP A 108 7.41 10.60 7.80
C TRP A 108 6.10 10.23 8.49
N ARG A 109 4.98 10.74 8.00
CA ARG A 109 3.64 10.34 8.44
C ARG A 109 2.89 9.65 7.32
N VAL A 110 2.30 8.50 7.63
CA VAL A 110 1.33 7.86 6.75
C VAL A 110 0.10 8.76 6.65
N ILE A 111 -0.26 9.13 5.43
CA ILE A 111 -1.46 9.90 5.14
C ILE A 111 -2.53 9.02 4.49
N GLN A 112 -2.16 8.02 3.69
CA GLN A 112 -3.11 7.16 2.96
C GLN A 112 -2.63 5.71 2.97
N VAL A 113 -3.57 4.77 3.04
CA VAL A 113 -3.33 3.32 3.08
C VAL A 113 -4.11 2.64 1.96
N TRP A 114 -3.46 1.73 1.24
CA TRP A 114 -4.08 0.84 0.25
C TRP A 114 -3.73 -0.61 0.54
N ASP A 115 -4.73 -1.47 0.37
CA ASP A 115 -4.59 -2.90 0.57
C ASP A 115 -5.21 -3.63 -0.64
N LEU A 116 -4.36 -4.33 -1.39
CA LEU A 116 -4.68 -5.15 -2.54
C LEU A 116 -5.59 -6.31 -2.14
N LYS A 117 -6.68 -6.44 -2.89
CA LYS A 117 -7.69 -7.49 -2.71
C LYS A 117 -7.91 -8.21 -4.01
N THR A 118 -7.33 -9.41 -4.10
CA THR A 118 -7.65 -10.35 -5.17
C THR A 118 -8.93 -11.12 -4.85
N GLY A 119 -9.87 -11.19 -5.79
CA GLY A 119 -11.17 -11.84 -5.62
C GLY A 119 -12.14 -11.05 -4.73
N ASN A 120 -12.94 -11.73 -3.92
CA ASN A 120 -14.01 -11.09 -3.11
C ASN A 120 -13.54 -10.59 -1.72
N ALA A 121 -12.25 -10.69 -1.41
CA ALA A 121 -11.72 -10.23 -0.13
C ALA A 121 -11.94 -8.72 0.03
N THR A 122 -12.15 -8.27 1.27
CA THR A 122 -12.21 -6.85 1.65
C THR A 122 -11.36 -6.65 2.90
N ILE A 123 -10.87 -5.43 3.11
CA ILE A 123 -10.34 -5.02 4.42
C ILE A 123 -11.46 -5.21 5.45
N ASP A 124 -11.21 -6.01 6.48
CA ASP A 124 -12.15 -6.16 7.58
C ASP A 124 -12.08 -4.96 8.52
N LYS A 125 -13.14 -4.78 9.32
CA LYS A 125 -13.24 -3.65 10.23
C LYS A 125 -12.15 -3.65 11.30
N ALA A 126 -11.78 -4.81 11.84
CA ALA A 126 -10.78 -4.87 12.91
C ALA A 126 -9.41 -4.40 12.41
N TRP A 127 -9.04 -4.80 11.19
CA TRP A 127 -7.83 -4.32 10.53
C TRP A 127 -7.89 -2.81 10.27
N ALA A 128 -9.01 -2.31 9.74
CA ALA A 128 -9.19 -0.88 9.48
C ALA A 128 -9.14 -0.05 10.77
N ASP A 129 -9.70 -0.54 11.87
CA ASP A 129 -9.67 0.09 13.19
C ASP A 129 -8.23 0.22 13.70
N ILE A 130 -7.40 -0.81 13.51
CA ILE A 130 -5.97 -0.82 13.86
C ILE A 130 -5.21 0.22 13.03
N ALA A 131 -5.31 0.18 11.70
CA ALA A 131 -4.61 1.11 10.82
C ALA A 131 -5.01 2.57 11.10
N ARG A 132 -6.31 2.81 11.34
CA ARG A 132 -6.84 4.13 11.71
C ARG A 132 -6.23 4.64 13.02
N GLY A 133 -6.16 3.79 14.03
CA GLY A 133 -5.58 4.14 15.34
C GLY A 133 -4.07 4.34 15.27
N ALA A 134 -3.37 3.51 14.48
CA ALA A 134 -1.92 3.57 14.33
C ALA A 134 -1.46 4.84 13.61
N PHE A 135 -2.17 5.28 12.56
CA PHE A 135 -1.75 6.40 11.73
C PHE A 135 -2.51 7.71 11.97
N ASP A 136 -3.51 7.70 12.86
CA ASP A 136 -4.38 8.87 13.11
C ASP A 136 -5.05 9.42 11.83
N ILE A 137 -5.50 8.50 10.97
CA ILE A 137 -6.20 8.80 9.71
C ILE A 137 -7.70 8.50 9.83
N THR A 138 -8.49 8.76 8.77
CA THR A 138 -9.93 8.43 8.74
C THR A 138 -10.20 7.24 7.81
N TYR A 139 -11.34 6.55 7.94
CA TYR A 139 -11.62 5.35 7.13
C TYR A 139 -11.63 5.61 5.62
N SER A 140 -11.97 6.81 5.16
CA SER A 140 -11.92 7.14 3.73
C SER A 140 -10.50 7.14 3.15
N TRP A 141 -9.49 7.09 4.02
CA TRP A 141 -8.07 7.05 3.70
C TRP A 141 -7.49 5.63 3.80
N ILE A 142 -8.36 4.63 4.01
CA ILE A 142 -8.02 3.21 4.02
C ILE A 142 -8.82 2.56 2.88
N LYS A 143 -8.14 2.24 1.79
CA LYS A 143 -8.80 1.84 0.54
C LYS A 143 -8.51 0.39 0.19
N ASN A 144 -9.57 -0.31 -0.23
CA ASN A 144 -9.39 -1.57 -0.95
C ASN A 144 -8.89 -1.24 -2.35
N LEU A 145 -7.80 -1.87 -2.74
CA LEU A 145 -7.29 -1.83 -4.10
C LEU A 145 -7.73 -3.10 -4.82
N ARG A 146 -8.52 -2.97 -5.88
CA ARG A 146 -9.04 -4.12 -6.63
C ARG A 146 -8.50 -4.06 -8.04
N PRO A 147 -7.72 -5.07 -8.48
CA PRO A 147 -7.28 -5.10 -9.85
C PRO A 147 -8.47 -5.37 -10.78
N ASP A 148 -8.47 -4.72 -11.94
CA ASP A 148 -9.47 -4.87 -13.01
C ASP A 148 -9.27 -6.14 -13.84
#